data_AF-A0A3D2V4V2-F1
#
_entry.id   AF-A0A3D2V4V2-F1
#
_cell.length_a   1.000
_cell.length_b   1.000
_cell.length_c   1.000
_cell.angle_alpha   90.00
_cell.angle_beta   90.00
_cell.angle_gamma   90.00
#
_symmetry.space_group_name_H-M   'P 1'
#
loop_
_entity.id
_entity.type
_entity.pdbx_description
1 polymer ?
#
loop_
_entity_poly.entity_id
_entity_poly.type
_entity_poly.pdbx_seq_one_letter_code
_entity_poly.pdbx_strand_id
1 'polypeptide(L)'
;MMCILVAESSYAQQLISFRPAGEVRPLITRYYATDAVGDSVVQSTDGRLHSISKGNGKFLDGGNARFKPLGADQVGRDVQQRLGAGFSVYRTQNYVVVYESSREFAKWCGMFVERLNRTYYAFWKNQNVPLKEPAFPLIVVVYKDRNSFETRCRQEVGDGVVGILGYYSQHSNLVHVYDMTPAIKKETSPSNWSGTVLRHANGERQVATLVHEAAHQLACNAGLQQRLAPYPAWLSEGIAMFFETPNLTHQKGWNGIGSVHRQKLSDFLVAQRDGLCPAWRDVIQSNGSFSNSETALAAYSQSWLLTYYLYKR
;
A
#
# COMPACT_ATOMS: atom_id res chain seq x y z
N MET A 1 -14.03 -7.50 16.01
CA MET A 1 -14.33 -7.03 14.64
C MET A 1 -14.73 -5.56 14.74
N MET A 2 -13.88 -4.64 14.30
CA MET A 2 -14.11 -3.20 14.38
C MET A 2 -14.99 -2.78 13.19
N CYS A 3 -16.26 -2.47 13.42
CA CYS A 3 -17.15 -1.92 12.40
C CYS A 3 -16.99 -0.40 12.37
N ILE A 4 -16.70 0.17 11.20
CA ILE A 4 -16.63 1.61 11.01
C ILE A 4 -17.91 2.06 10.32
N LEU A 5 -18.61 3.04 10.91
CA LEU A 5 -19.76 3.71 10.33
C LEU A 5 -19.29 4.96 9.60
N VAL A 6 -19.68 5.08 8.33
CA VAL A 6 -19.37 6.24 7.48
C VAL A 6 -20.56 7.17 7.49
N ALA A 7 -20.38 8.39 7.97
CA ALA A 7 -21.42 9.40 7.86
C ALA A 7 -21.51 9.90 6.42
N GLU A 8 -22.74 10.03 5.89
CA GLU A 8 -22.98 10.91 4.76
C GLU A 8 -22.60 12.34 5.15
N SER A 9 -21.98 13.04 4.21
CA SER A 9 -21.27 14.30 4.38
C SER A 9 -22.03 15.32 5.24
N SER A 10 -21.53 15.58 6.45
CA SER A 10 -21.69 16.91 7.05
C SER A 10 -20.36 17.64 6.93
N TYR A 11 -20.41 18.80 6.28
CA TYR A 11 -19.30 19.69 5.94
C TYR A 11 -18.67 20.38 7.17
N ALA A 12 -18.57 19.70 8.31
CA ALA A 12 -17.91 20.26 9.49
C ALA A 12 -16.39 20.20 9.30
N GLN A 13 -15.84 21.25 8.68
CA GLN A 13 -14.40 21.54 8.68
C GLN A 13 -13.99 21.80 10.12
N GLN A 14 -13.08 21.01 10.67
CA GLN A 14 -12.66 21.13 12.07
C GLN A 14 -11.13 21.13 12.15
N LEU A 15 -10.59 22.13 12.85
CA LEU A 15 -9.19 22.09 13.28
C LEU A 15 -9.13 21.08 14.40
N ILE A 16 -8.15 20.20 14.37
CA ILE A 16 -7.98 19.23 15.44
C ILE A 16 -6.60 19.42 16.03
N SER A 17 -6.61 19.69 17.34
CA SER A 17 -5.44 19.49 18.17
C SER A 17 -5.54 18.06 18.69
N PHE A 18 -4.75 17.16 18.13
CA PHE A 18 -4.55 15.82 18.67
C PHE A 18 -3.11 15.67 19.15
N ARG A 19 -2.91 14.87 20.20
CA ARG A 19 -1.60 14.57 20.79
C ARG A 19 -1.21 13.12 20.47
N PRO A 20 -0.60 12.82 19.33
CA PRO A 20 0.20 11.62 19.19
C PRO A 20 1.60 11.94 19.72
N ALA A 21 1.91 11.55 20.96
CA ALA A 21 3.26 11.63 21.55
C ALA A 21 3.82 13.01 22.01
N GLY A 22 2.96 13.94 22.43
CA GLY A 22 3.39 15.06 23.29
C GLY A 22 3.76 16.39 22.64
N GLU A 23 3.97 16.47 21.31
CA GLU A 23 4.01 17.75 20.60
C GLU A 23 2.60 18.15 20.13
N VAL A 24 2.09 19.28 20.63
CA VAL A 24 0.83 19.86 20.16
C VAL A 24 1.09 20.66 18.90
N ARG A 25 0.67 20.15 17.73
CA ARG A 25 0.55 20.96 16.51
C ARG A 25 -0.89 20.90 16.01
N PRO A 26 -1.54 22.05 15.75
CA PRO A 26 -2.86 22.05 15.14
C PRO A 26 -2.78 21.45 13.73
N LEU A 27 -3.64 20.47 13.43
CA LEU A 27 -3.81 19.91 12.10
C LEU A 27 -5.16 20.36 11.54
N ILE A 28 -5.18 20.80 10.28
CA ILE A 28 -6.43 20.97 9.54
C ILE A 28 -6.88 19.58 9.11
N THR A 29 -8.09 19.21 9.50
CA THR A 29 -8.63 17.88 9.22
C THR A 29 -10.05 17.96 8.70
N ARG A 30 -10.50 16.84 8.12
CA ARG A 30 -11.92 16.57 7.88
C ARG A 30 -12.30 15.30 8.61
N TYR A 31 -13.55 15.21 9.03
CA TYR A 31 -14.12 13.95 9.50
C TYR A 31 -13.98 12.86 8.43
N TYR A 32 -13.59 11.66 8.83
CA TYR A 32 -13.44 10.51 7.94
C TYR A 32 -14.49 9.44 8.24
N ALA A 33 -14.58 9.01 9.51
CA ALA A 33 -15.55 8.00 9.95
C ALA A 33 -15.63 7.94 11.48
N THR A 34 -16.53 7.11 12.00
CA THR A 34 -16.61 6.76 13.42
C THR A 34 -16.44 5.25 13.57
N ASP A 35 -15.63 4.82 14.53
CA ASP A 35 -15.43 3.39 14.78
C ASP A 35 -16.55 2.78 15.65
N ALA A 36 -16.44 1.48 15.94
CA ALA A 36 -17.46 0.72 16.63
C ALA A 36 -17.68 1.14 18.10
N VAL A 37 -16.67 1.74 18.73
CA VAL A 37 -16.74 2.25 20.11
C VAL A 37 -17.12 3.74 20.14
N GLY A 38 -17.26 4.33 18.95
CA GLY A 38 -17.70 5.69 18.72
C GLY A 38 -16.56 6.71 18.65
N ASP A 39 -15.30 6.27 18.67
CA ASP A 39 -14.16 7.15 18.49
C ASP A 39 -14.16 7.70 17.07
N SER A 40 -13.68 8.94 16.92
CA SER A 40 -13.70 9.62 15.63
C SER A 40 -12.41 9.36 14.87
N VAL A 41 -12.52 9.00 13.60
CA VAL A 41 -11.40 8.97 12.67
C VAL A 41 -11.46 10.24 11.83
N VAL A 42 -10.34 10.92 11.71
CA VAL A 42 -10.20 12.15 10.95
C VAL A 42 -9.06 12.03 9.95
N GLN A 43 -9.17 12.78 8.86
CA GLN A 43 -8.15 12.82 7.83
C GLN A 43 -7.48 14.19 7.79
N SER A 44 -6.15 14.25 7.91
CA SER A 44 -5.37 15.48 7.74
C SER A 44 -5.10 15.82 6.27
N THR A 45 -4.65 17.05 6.01
CA THR A 45 -4.39 17.55 4.65
C THR A 45 -3.29 16.80 3.89
N ASP A 46 -2.44 16.04 4.57
CA ASP A 46 -1.45 15.12 3.99
C ASP A 46 -2.04 13.73 3.67
N GLY A 47 -3.32 13.50 3.95
CA GLY A 47 -4.04 12.25 3.67
C GLY A 47 -3.95 11.20 4.78
N ARG A 48 -3.24 11.46 5.88
CA ARG A 48 -3.15 10.52 7.01
C ARG A 48 -4.47 10.43 7.78
N LEU A 49 -4.75 9.26 8.32
CA LEU A 49 -5.87 9.02 9.22
C LEU A 49 -5.39 9.01 10.67
N HIS A 50 -6.13 9.70 11.53
CA HIS A 50 -5.87 9.81 12.96
C HIS A 50 -7.10 9.35 13.72
N SER A 51 -6.93 8.42 14.64
CA SER A 51 -7.98 8.02 15.58
C SER A 51 -7.99 8.94 16.78
N ILE A 52 -9.16 9.46 17.12
CA ILE A 52 -9.38 10.40 18.21
C ILE A 52 -10.36 9.76 19.19
N SER A 53 -9.84 9.45 20.37
CA SER A 53 -10.69 8.93 21.43
C SER A 53 -11.63 10.00 21.98
N LYS A 54 -12.90 9.63 22.20
CA LYS A 54 -13.94 10.54 22.74
C LYS A 54 -13.52 11.27 24.01
N GLY A 55 -12.69 10.65 24.86
CA GLY A 55 -12.25 11.23 26.13
C GLY A 55 -11.05 12.17 26.04
N ASN A 56 -10.31 12.16 24.92
CA ASN A 56 -8.98 12.80 24.83
C ASN A 56 -8.82 13.74 23.62
N GLY A 57 -9.81 13.82 22.73
CA GLY A 57 -9.81 14.72 21.58
C GLY A 57 -10.45 16.07 21.89
N LYS A 58 -9.78 17.17 21.55
CA LYS A 58 -10.43 18.49 21.46
C LYS A 58 -10.47 18.91 19.99
N PHE A 59 -11.68 18.92 19.43
CA PHE A 59 -11.95 19.64 18.20
C PHE A 59 -11.91 21.13 18.53
N LEU A 60 -11.08 21.87 17.81
CA LEU A 60 -10.98 23.32 17.93
C LEU A 60 -11.80 23.96 16.81
N ASP A 61 -12.33 25.15 17.07
CA ASP A 61 -12.91 25.97 16.01
C ASP A 61 -11.80 26.32 15.01
N GLY A 62 -12.00 25.91 13.75
CA GLY A 62 -11.05 26.16 12.66
C GLY A 62 -11.10 27.57 12.10
N GLY A 63 -12.05 28.40 12.55
CA GLY A 63 -12.26 29.73 12.00
C GLY A 63 -12.36 29.68 10.47
N ASN A 64 -11.42 30.34 9.78
CA ASN A 64 -11.37 30.40 8.31
C ASN A 64 -10.49 29.32 7.66
N ALA A 65 -9.90 28.40 8.42
CA ALA A 65 -9.02 27.37 7.88
C ALA A 65 -9.81 26.37 7.02
N ARG A 66 -9.44 26.23 5.73
CA ARG A 66 -10.09 25.30 4.82
C ARG A 66 -9.28 24.04 4.62
N PHE A 67 -9.95 22.90 4.67
CA PHE A 67 -9.35 21.63 4.28
C PHE A 67 -8.97 21.66 2.79
N LYS A 68 -7.68 21.58 2.50
CA LYS A 68 -7.15 21.45 1.14
C LYS A 68 -6.06 20.37 1.14
N PRO A 69 -6.21 19.30 0.33
CA PRO A 69 -5.14 18.32 0.14
C PRO A 69 -3.82 18.99 -0.21
N LEU A 70 -2.74 18.55 0.44
CA LEU A 70 -1.40 19.00 0.11
C LEU A 70 -1.01 18.54 -1.29
N GLY A 71 -0.33 19.42 -2.03
CA GLY A 71 0.26 19.06 -3.32
C GLY A 71 1.49 18.14 -3.16
N ALA A 72 1.92 17.53 -4.26
CA ALA A 72 3.03 16.57 -4.28
C ALA A 72 4.33 17.09 -3.64
N ASP A 73 4.70 18.35 -3.87
CA ASP A 73 5.88 18.96 -3.24
C ASP A 73 5.74 19.12 -1.73
N GLN A 74 4.55 19.50 -1.26
CA GLN A 74 4.29 19.75 0.15
C GLN A 74 4.26 18.43 0.92
N VAL A 75 3.56 17.43 0.41
CA VAL A 75 3.46 16.11 1.06
C VAL A 75 4.80 15.37 1.01
N GLY A 76 5.56 15.50 -0.08
CA GLY A 76 6.91 14.93 -0.17
C GLY A 76 7.86 15.50 0.87
N ARG A 77 7.87 16.82 1.06
CA ARG A 77 8.66 17.48 2.12
C ARG A 77 8.19 17.08 3.52
N ASP A 78 6.89 17.02 3.75
CA ASP A 78 6.33 16.60 5.04
C ASP A 78 6.79 15.17 5.42
N VAL A 79 6.63 14.22 4.49
CA VAL A 79 7.07 12.82 4.70
C VAL A 79 8.59 12.75 4.89
N GLN A 80 9.37 13.46 4.08
CA GLN A 80 10.83 13.52 4.21
C GLN A 80 11.26 14.04 5.58
N GLN A 81 10.65 15.11 6.07
CA GLN A 81 10.94 15.67 7.40
C GLN A 81 10.60 14.69 8.52
N ARG A 82 9.45 14.00 8.42
CA ARG A 82 9.02 13.00 9.40
C ARG A 82 9.94 11.76 9.44
N LEU A 83 10.44 11.34 8.28
CA LEU A 83 11.37 10.20 8.19
C LEU A 83 12.81 10.55 8.61
N GLY A 84 13.14 11.84 8.63
CA GLY A 84 14.41 12.38 9.10
C GLY A 84 15.51 12.43 8.03
N ALA A 85 16.75 12.59 8.49
CA ALA A 85 17.91 12.74 7.61
C ALA A 85 18.14 11.50 6.73
N GLY A 86 18.69 11.72 5.53
CA GLY A 86 19.03 10.67 4.57
C GLY A 86 17.96 10.40 3.50
N PHE A 87 16.75 10.95 3.64
CA PHE A 87 15.73 10.85 2.60
C PHE A 87 15.80 12.00 1.60
N SER A 88 15.46 11.70 0.36
CA SER A 88 15.27 12.62 -0.76
C SER A 88 13.90 12.38 -1.39
N VAL A 89 13.45 13.32 -2.24
CA VAL A 89 12.13 13.25 -2.88
C VAL A 89 12.27 13.17 -4.40
N TYR A 90 11.60 12.22 -5.02
CA TYR A 90 11.44 12.12 -6.46
C TYR A 90 9.95 12.12 -6.82
N ARG A 91 9.54 13.02 -7.70
CA ARG A 91 8.14 13.18 -8.10
C ARG A 91 7.87 12.55 -9.46
N THR A 92 6.68 12.00 -9.60
CA THR A 92 6.08 11.58 -10.86
C THR A 92 4.74 12.30 -11.05
N GLN A 93 3.92 11.82 -11.99
CA GLN A 93 2.62 12.43 -12.30
C GLN A 93 1.62 12.28 -11.14
N ASN A 94 1.49 11.06 -10.62
CA ASN A 94 0.51 10.65 -9.62
C ASN A 94 1.16 10.27 -8.27
N TYR A 95 2.48 10.05 -8.25
CA TYR A 95 3.20 9.61 -7.07
C TYR A 95 4.29 10.57 -6.61
N VAL A 96 4.61 10.43 -5.31
CA VAL A 96 5.82 10.94 -4.68
C VAL A 96 6.60 9.77 -4.13
N VAL A 97 7.83 9.59 -4.59
CA VAL A 97 8.75 8.59 -4.07
C VAL A 97 9.71 9.28 -3.09
N VAL A 98 9.60 8.95 -1.82
CA VAL A 98 10.51 9.44 -0.76
C VAL A 98 11.53 8.35 -0.49
N TYR A 99 12.80 8.59 -0.78
CA TYR A 99 13.79 7.52 -0.88
C TYR A 99 15.06 7.82 -0.08
N GLU A 100 15.59 6.80 0.57
CA GLU A 100 16.94 6.75 1.15
C GLU A 100 17.91 6.00 0.24
N SER A 101 17.39 5.19 -0.69
CA SER A 101 18.16 4.45 -1.69
C SER A 101 18.82 5.37 -2.73
N SER A 102 19.22 4.85 -3.89
CA SER A 102 19.62 5.68 -5.03
C SER A 102 18.43 6.38 -5.69
N ARG A 103 18.69 7.53 -6.33
CA ARG A 103 17.68 8.26 -7.13
C ARG A 103 17.20 7.43 -8.31
N GLU A 104 18.06 6.61 -8.88
CA GLU A 104 17.75 5.73 -10.01
C GLU A 104 16.80 4.62 -9.62
N PHE A 105 17.02 4.02 -8.45
CA PHE A 105 16.08 3.05 -7.90
C PHE A 105 14.73 3.72 -7.60
N ALA A 106 14.72 4.93 -7.03
CA ALA A 106 13.50 5.70 -6.83
C ALA A 106 12.75 6.01 -8.16
N LYS A 107 13.49 6.38 -9.22
CA LYS A 107 12.94 6.56 -10.57
C LYS A 107 12.33 5.28 -11.11
N TRP A 108 13.02 4.16 -10.93
CA TRP A 108 12.58 2.85 -11.37
C TRP A 108 11.30 2.40 -10.65
N CYS A 109 11.24 2.55 -9.32
CA CYS A 109 9.99 2.34 -8.56
C CYS A 109 8.86 3.24 -9.08
N GLY A 110 9.14 4.52 -9.29
CA GLY A 110 8.21 5.50 -9.87
C GLY A 110 7.62 5.04 -11.20
N MET A 111 8.44 4.47 -12.10
CA MET A 111 7.97 3.93 -13.38
C MET A 111 6.97 2.78 -13.21
N PHE A 112 7.18 1.88 -12.24
CA PHE A 112 6.28 0.75 -11.99
C PHE A 112 4.95 1.20 -11.41
N VAL A 113 4.96 2.05 -10.38
CA VAL A 113 3.71 2.51 -9.75
C VAL A 113 2.88 3.40 -10.69
N GLU A 114 3.53 4.20 -11.53
CA GLU A 114 2.83 4.96 -12.58
C GLU A 114 2.21 4.05 -13.64
N ARG A 115 2.91 2.98 -14.00
CA ARG A 115 2.35 2.02 -14.94
C ARG A 115 1.17 1.28 -14.33
N LEU A 116 1.31 0.80 -13.09
CA LEU A 116 0.25 0.16 -12.33
C LEU A 116 -0.98 1.04 -12.29
N ASN A 117 -0.84 2.29 -11.85
CA ASN A 117 -1.92 3.26 -11.80
C ASN A 117 -2.68 3.35 -13.14
N ARG A 118 -2.00 3.63 -14.25
CA ARG A 118 -2.66 3.72 -15.57
C ARG A 118 -3.43 2.45 -15.93
N THR A 119 -2.80 1.30 -15.74
CA THR A 119 -3.41 0.02 -16.11
C THR A 119 -4.52 -0.43 -15.15
N TYR A 120 -4.46 -0.02 -13.87
CA TYR A 120 -5.47 -0.29 -12.86
C TYR A 120 -6.77 0.43 -13.23
N TYR A 121 -6.70 1.73 -13.51
CA TYR A 121 -7.84 2.51 -13.99
C TYR A 121 -8.38 1.99 -15.32
N ALA A 122 -7.49 1.66 -16.27
CA ALA A 122 -7.91 1.09 -17.55
C ALA A 122 -8.64 -0.25 -17.38
N PHE A 123 -8.15 -1.14 -16.52
CA PHE A 123 -8.77 -2.42 -16.24
C PHE A 123 -10.18 -2.25 -15.69
N TRP A 124 -10.33 -1.49 -14.59
CA TRP A 124 -11.64 -1.32 -13.95
C TRP A 124 -12.64 -0.55 -14.80
N LYS A 125 -12.16 0.43 -15.59
CA LYS A 125 -12.97 1.08 -16.62
C LYS A 125 -13.53 0.08 -17.63
N ASN A 126 -12.72 -0.86 -18.10
CA ASN A 126 -13.15 -1.91 -19.03
C ASN A 126 -14.13 -2.91 -18.37
N GLN A 127 -14.07 -3.06 -17.05
CA GLN A 127 -15.05 -3.83 -16.27
C GLN A 127 -16.32 -3.05 -15.92
N ASN A 128 -16.48 -1.81 -16.43
CA ASN A 128 -17.59 -0.90 -16.09
C ASN A 128 -17.71 -0.61 -14.58
N VAL A 129 -16.61 -0.69 -13.84
CA VAL A 129 -16.55 -0.32 -12.43
C VAL A 129 -16.00 1.11 -12.34
N PRO A 130 -16.83 2.10 -11.94
CA PRO A 130 -16.36 3.47 -11.81
C PRO A 130 -15.42 3.60 -10.61
N LEU A 131 -14.22 4.10 -10.88
CA LEU A 131 -13.25 4.43 -9.84
C LEU A 131 -13.17 5.94 -9.61
N LYS A 132 -12.77 6.32 -8.40
CA LYS A 132 -12.48 7.71 -8.02
C LYS A 132 -10.99 7.99 -8.23
N GLU A 133 -10.63 9.19 -8.64
CA GLU A 133 -9.24 9.62 -8.63
C GLU A 133 -8.76 9.90 -7.19
N PRO A 134 -7.49 9.64 -6.83
CA PRO A 134 -6.99 9.89 -5.50
C PRO A 134 -7.02 11.38 -5.19
N ALA A 135 -7.60 11.76 -4.04
CA ALA A 135 -7.64 13.15 -3.61
C ALA A 135 -6.27 13.71 -3.18
N PHE A 136 -5.29 12.83 -2.96
CA PHE A 136 -3.93 13.15 -2.53
C PHE A 136 -2.93 12.46 -3.47
N PRO A 137 -1.73 13.04 -3.67
CA PRO A 137 -0.63 12.31 -4.29
C PRO A 137 -0.37 11.00 -3.54
N LEU A 138 -0.18 9.90 -4.27
CA LEU A 138 0.15 8.61 -3.68
C LEU A 138 1.64 8.57 -3.34
N ILE A 139 2.02 7.89 -2.26
CA ILE A 139 3.38 7.99 -1.73
C ILE A 139 3.98 6.61 -1.53
N VAL A 140 5.23 6.46 -1.99
CA VAL A 140 6.07 5.29 -1.79
C VAL A 140 7.32 5.73 -1.04
N VAL A 141 7.59 5.09 0.09
CA VAL A 141 8.81 5.24 0.87
C VAL A 141 9.75 4.09 0.52
N VAL A 142 10.97 4.43 0.09
CA VAL A 142 11.98 3.46 -0.34
C VAL A 142 13.21 3.53 0.56
N TYR A 143 13.39 2.53 1.40
CA TYR A 143 14.55 2.41 2.28
C TYR A 143 15.76 1.84 1.52
N LYS A 144 16.97 2.20 1.96
CA LYS A 144 18.21 1.78 1.26
C LYS A 144 18.51 0.28 1.35
N ASP A 145 18.03 -0.37 2.40
CA ASP A 145 18.26 -1.79 2.67
C ASP A 145 17.23 -2.31 3.69
N ARG A 146 17.26 -3.62 3.93
CA ARG A 146 16.38 -4.31 4.89
C ARG A 146 16.53 -3.76 6.31
N ASN A 147 17.75 -3.50 6.76
CA ASN A 147 18.01 -3.04 8.13
C ASN A 147 17.37 -1.67 8.39
N SER A 148 17.47 -0.75 7.43
CA SER A 148 16.82 0.56 7.49
C SER A 148 15.29 0.45 7.52
N PHE A 149 14.72 -0.43 6.68
CA PHE A 149 13.27 -0.69 6.67
C PHE A 149 12.79 -1.27 7.99
N GLU A 150 13.43 -2.33 8.48
CA GLU A 150 13.06 -2.96 9.75
C GLU A 150 13.16 -1.97 10.91
N THR A 151 14.28 -1.23 11.01
CA THR A 151 14.49 -0.26 12.10
C THR A 151 13.41 0.83 12.10
N ARG A 152 13.10 1.39 10.92
CA ARG A 152 12.17 2.53 10.82
C ARG A 152 10.70 2.12 10.84
N CYS A 153 10.36 0.91 10.41
CA CYS A 153 8.97 0.44 10.37
C CYS A 153 8.56 -0.33 11.62
N ARG A 154 9.50 -0.75 12.48
CA ARG A 154 9.19 -1.53 13.70
C ARG A 154 8.22 -0.81 14.65
N GLN A 155 8.25 0.53 14.71
CA GLN A 155 7.30 1.27 15.54
C GLN A 155 5.85 1.08 15.10
N GLU A 156 5.60 0.90 13.80
CA GLU A 156 4.24 0.74 13.25
C GLU A 156 3.83 -0.73 13.13
N VAL A 157 4.74 -1.60 12.66
CA VAL A 157 4.44 -3.00 12.33
C VAL A 157 4.83 -3.97 13.46
N GLY A 158 5.59 -3.52 14.45
CA GLY A 158 6.16 -4.39 15.48
C GLY A 158 7.22 -5.35 14.92
N ASP A 159 7.50 -6.43 15.65
CA ASP A 159 8.52 -7.41 15.27
C ASP A 159 8.17 -8.22 14.01
N GLY A 160 6.89 -8.22 13.59
CA GLY A 160 6.44 -8.82 12.34
C GLY A 160 7.08 -8.20 11.09
N VAL A 161 7.69 -7.01 11.21
CA VAL A 161 8.42 -6.34 10.12
C VAL A 161 9.52 -7.20 9.50
N VAL A 162 10.12 -8.12 10.27
CA VAL A 162 11.18 -9.03 9.80
C VAL A 162 10.65 -10.02 8.75
N GLY A 163 9.37 -10.40 8.85
CA GLY A 163 8.72 -11.38 7.98
C GLY A 163 8.20 -10.82 6.66
N ILE A 164 8.19 -9.50 6.48
CA ILE A 164 7.59 -8.85 5.32
C ILE A 164 8.65 -8.17 4.43
N LEU A 165 8.32 -8.03 3.15
CA LEU A 165 9.18 -7.40 2.14
C LEU A 165 8.79 -5.93 1.86
N GLY A 166 7.59 -5.56 2.28
CA GLY A 166 6.98 -4.24 2.17
C GLY A 166 5.58 -4.29 2.79
N TYR A 167 4.95 -3.13 2.95
CA TYR A 167 3.55 -3.02 3.34
C TYR A 167 2.94 -1.69 2.91
N TYR A 168 1.64 -1.68 2.67
CA TYR A 168 0.83 -0.47 2.62
C TYR A 168 0.21 -0.15 3.99
N SER A 169 0.45 1.06 4.48
CA SER A 169 -0.19 1.56 5.71
C SER A 169 -1.52 2.25 5.41
N GLN A 170 -2.61 1.66 5.88
CA GLN A 170 -3.91 2.31 5.88
C GLN A 170 -3.99 3.54 6.80
N HIS A 171 -3.05 3.77 7.72
CA HIS A 171 -3.05 4.96 8.58
C HIS A 171 -2.32 6.12 7.92
N SER A 172 -1.13 5.87 7.39
CA SER A 172 -0.30 6.93 6.79
C SER A 172 -0.57 7.13 5.30
N ASN A 173 -1.27 6.20 4.65
CA ASN A 173 -1.45 6.11 3.19
C ASN A 173 -0.14 5.88 2.41
N LEU A 174 0.89 5.38 3.07
CA LEU A 174 2.21 5.19 2.50
C LEU A 174 2.41 3.71 2.12
N VAL A 175 3.05 3.48 0.98
CA VAL A 175 3.66 2.18 0.67
C VAL A 175 5.10 2.22 1.18
N HIS A 176 5.52 1.22 1.93
CA HIS A 176 6.87 1.08 2.46
C HIS A 176 7.55 -0.13 1.82
N VAL A 177 8.71 0.08 1.18
CA VAL A 177 9.54 -0.98 0.60
C VAL A 177 11.02 -0.64 0.80
N TYR A 178 11.91 -1.62 0.72
CA TYR A 178 13.36 -1.38 0.69
C TYR A 178 13.96 -1.88 -0.62
N ASP A 179 15.17 -1.41 -0.96
CA ASP A 179 15.95 -1.92 -2.08
C ASP A 179 16.50 -3.33 -1.77
N MET A 180 15.96 -4.35 -2.44
CA MET A 180 16.41 -5.75 -2.36
C MET A 180 17.59 -6.06 -3.30
N THR A 181 18.04 -5.07 -4.05
CA THR A 181 19.10 -5.16 -5.06
C THR A 181 20.33 -4.29 -4.77
N PRO A 182 20.74 -4.03 -3.51
CA PRO A 182 21.81 -3.08 -3.21
C PRO A 182 23.18 -3.57 -3.74
N ALA A 183 23.32 -4.88 -3.94
CA ALA A 183 24.52 -5.48 -4.53
C ALA A 183 24.66 -5.21 -6.04
N ILE A 184 23.57 -4.83 -6.73
CA ILE A 184 23.57 -4.53 -8.17
C ILE A 184 24.05 -3.09 -8.36
N LYS A 185 25.37 -2.92 -8.35
CA LYS A 185 26.01 -1.61 -8.52
C LYS A 185 25.69 -1.01 -9.90
N LYS A 186 25.32 0.26 -9.91
CA LYS A 186 25.07 1.02 -11.15
C LYS A 186 26.34 1.26 -11.96
N GLU A 187 27.49 1.37 -11.29
CA GLU A 187 28.81 1.65 -11.89
C GLU A 187 29.25 0.58 -12.89
N THR A 188 28.79 -0.67 -12.73
CA THR A 188 29.21 -1.81 -13.58
C THR A 188 28.30 -2.04 -14.79
N SER A 189 27.13 -1.39 -14.87
CA SER A 189 26.24 -1.48 -16.05
C SER A 189 25.31 -0.26 -16.19
N PRO A 190 25.83 0.93 -16.56
CA PRO A 190 25.06 2.17 -16.57
C PRO A 190 23.94 2.21 -17.61
N SER A 191 24.14 1.58 -18.78
CA SER A 191 23.23 1.69 -19.93
C SER A 191 22.00 0.77 -19.86
N ASN A 192 22.03 -0.27 -19.02
CA ASN A 192 20.94 -1.24 -18.89
C ASN A 192 20.71 -1.71 -17.44
N TRP A 193 21.06 -0.87 -16.45
CA TRP A 193 20.93 -1.23 -15.03
C TRP A 193 19.52 -1.72 -14.67
N SER A 194 18.47 -1.08 -15.18
CA SER A 194 17.08 -1.51 -14.98
C SER A 194 16.79 -2.90 -15.54
N GLY A 195 17.33 -3.24 -16.72
CA GLY A 195 17.23 -4.57 -17.30
C GLY A 195 18.00 -5.61 -16.50
N THR A 196 19.16 -5.24 -15.94
CA THR A 196 19.96 -6.10 -15.06
C THR A 196 19.25 -6.39 -13.74
N VAL A 197 18.67 -5.36 -13.10
CA VAL A 197 17.85 -5.51 -11.90
C VAL A 197 16.68 -6.46 -12.17
N LEU A 198 15.94 -6.25 -13.26
CA LEU A 198 14.77 -7.08 -13.60
C LEU A 198 15.08 -8.56 -13.87
N ARG A 199 16.29 -8.86 -14.36
CA ARG A 199 16.74 -10.24 -14.60
C ARG A 199 17.26 -10.94 -13.34
N HIS A 200 17.45 -10.20 -12.26
CA HIS A 200 17.88 -10.74 -10.98
C HIS A 200 16.67 -11.20 -10.16
N ALA A 201 16.77 -12.34 -9.47
CA ALA A 201 15.65 -12.89 -8.68
C ALA A 201 15.12 -11.91 -7.62
N ASN A 202 15.99 -11.10 -7.02
CA ASN A 202 15.57 -10.05 -6.09
C ASN A 202 14.87 -8.87 -6.78
N GLY A 203 15.16 -8.60 -8.05
CA GLY A 203 14.48 -7.54 -8.79
C GLY A 203 13.04 -7.93 -9.16
N GLU A 204 12.81 -9.19 -9.53
CA GLU A 204 11.44 -9.71 -9.71
C GLU A 204 10.64 -9.61 -8.40
N ARG A 205 11.20 -10.10 -7.28
CA ARG A 205 10.56 -9.98 -5.96
C ARG A 205 10.32 -8.53 -5.56
N GLN A 206 11.27 -7.63 -5.87
CA GLN A 206 11.13 -6.21 -5.60
C GLN A 206 9.93 -5.61 -6.35
N VAL A 207 9.81 -5.89 -7.65
CA VAL A 207 8.69 -5.39 -8.46
C VAL A 207 7.38 -5.97 -7.97
N ALA A 208 7.32 -7.30 -7.74
CA ALA A 208 6.12 -7.96 -7.24
C ALA A 208 5.64 -7.32 -5.93
N THR A 209 6.55 -7.16 -4.95
CA THR A 209 6.23 -6.52 -3.66
C THR A 209 5.74 -5.09 -3.85
N LEU A 210 6.45 -4.26 -4.62
CA LEU A 210 6.06 -2.87 -4.86
C LEU A 210 4.68 -2.76 -5.52
N VAL A 211 4.42 -3.59 -6.53
CA VAL A 211 3.13 -3.59 -7.25
C VAL A 211 2.01 -4.09 -6.34
N HIS A 212 2.27 -5.12 -5.54
CA HIS A 212 1.31 -5.65 -4.56
C HIS A 212 0.86 -4.56 -3.58
N GLU A 213 1.80 -3.90 -2.92
CA GLU A 213 1.47 -2.86 -1.94
C GLU A 213 0.83 -1.62 -2.59
N ALA A 214 1.30 -1.24 -3.77
CA ALA A 214 0.69 -0.14 -4.52
C ALA A 214 -0.72 -0.48 -5.03
N ALA A 215 -1.05 -1.76 -5.25
CA ALA A 215 -2.40 -2.19 -5.60
C ALA A 215 -3.36 -2.05 -4.41
N HIS A 216 -2.93 -2.41 -3.18
CA HIS A 216 -3.69 -2.11 -1.96
C HIS A 216 -3.90 -0.59 -1.80
N GLN A 217 -2.85 0.21 -2.00
CA GLN A 217 -2.94 1.67 -1.94
C GLN A 217 -3.95 2.21 -2.97
N LEU A 218 -3.91 1.73 -4.22
CA LEU A 218 -4.88 2.13 -5.24
C LEU A 218 -6.29 1.69 -4.89
N ALA A 219 -6.51 0.46 -4.43
CA ALA A 219 -7.83 -0.01 -4.03
C ALA A 219 -8.46 0.91 -2.96
N CYS A 220 -7.68 1.30 -1.97
CA CYS A 220 -8.10 2.20 -0.89
C CYS A 220 -8.35 3.65 -1.33
N ASN A 221 -7.61 4.16 -2.33
CA ASN A 221 -7.73 5.55 -2.77
C ASN A 221 -8.64 5.74 -3.98
N ALA A 222 -8.91 4.67 -4.73
CA ALA A 222 -9.79 4.66 -5.90
C ALA A 222 -11.26 4.35 -5.55
N GLY A 223 -11.54 4.09 -4.26
CA GLY A 223 -12.89 3.82 -3.76
C GLY A 223 -13.36 2.38 -3.93
N LEU A 224 -12.46 1.44 -4.28
CA LEU A 224 -12.77 0.01 -4.29
C LEU A 224 -12.81 -0.56 -2.87
N GLN A 225 -11.92 -0.07 -2.01
CA GLN A 225 -11.86 -0.36 -0.58
C GLN A 225 -11.85 0.94 0.20
N GLN A 226 -12.31 0.87 1.45
CA GLN A 226 -12.20 1.97 2.39
C GLN A 226 -11.13 1.67 3.44
N ARG A 227 -10.23 2.62 3.67
CA ARG A 227 -9.18 2.48 4.68
C ARG A 227 -9.81 2.29 6.06
N LEU A 228 -9.20 1.43 6.88
CA LEU A 228 -9.65 1.03 8.21
C LEU A 228 -10.98 0.26 8.26
N ALA A 229 -11.75 0.19 7.17
CA ALA A 229 -12.95 -0.63 7.11
C ALA A 229 -12.58 -2.11 7.01
N PRO A 230 -13.34 -3.01 7.65
CA PRO A 230 -13.13 -4.44 7.50
C PRO A 230 -13.52 -4.89 6.09
N TYR A 231 -12.60 -5.56 5.40
CA TYR A 231 -12.88 -6.29 4.17
C TYR A 231 -12.25 -7.69 4.26
N PRO A 232 -12.80 -8.71 3.60
CA PRO A 232 -12.24 -10.07 3.64
C PRO A 232 -10.80 -10.07 3.14
N ALA A 233 -9.87 -10.65 3.91
CA ALA A 233 -8.47 -10.69 3.53
C ALA A 233 -8.28 -11.36 2.17
N TRP A 234 -9.01 -12.46 1.90
CA TRP A 234 -8.91 -13.17 0.63
C TRP A 234 -9.21 -12.28 -0.59
N LEU A 235 -10.16 -11.35 -0.45
CA LEU A 235 -10.55 -10.48 -1.55
C LEU A 235 -9.49 -9.39 -1.77
N SER A 236 -9.01 -8.78 -0.68
CA SER A 236 -7.97 -7.73 -0.77
C SER A 236 -6.68 -8.29 -1.35
N GLU A 237 -6.19 -9.38 -0.78
CA GLU A 237 -4.95 -10.03 -1.20
C GLU A 237 -5.09 -10.61 -2.60
N GLY A 238 -6.23 -11.23 -2.89
CA GLY A 238 -6.54 -11.77 -4.21
C GLY A 238 -6.53 -10.70 -5.30
N ILE A 239 -7.12 -9.53 -5.05
CA ILE A 239 -7.05 -8.37 -5.96
C ILE A 239 -5.60 -7.89 -6.11
N ALA A 240 -4.87 -7.69 -5.02
CA ALA A 240 -3.47 -7.24 -5.09
C ALA A 240 -2.61 -8.21 -5.93
N MET A 241 -2.70 -9.52 -5.68
CA MET A 241 -2.00 -10.55 -6.45
C MET A 241 -2.47 -10.66 -7.91
N PHE A 242 -3.73 -10.35 -8.20
CA PHE A 242 -4.25 -10.30 -9.58
C PHE A 242 -3.59 -9.20 -10.42
N PHE A 243 -3.27 -8.05 -9.80
CA PHE A 243 -2.50 -6.98 -10.42
C PHE A 243 -0.98 -7.24 -10.33
N GLU A 244 -0.51 -7.95 -9.31
CA GLU A 244 0.91 -8.26 -9.09
C GLU A 244 1.57 -8.99 -10.27
N THR A 245 0.80 -9.77 -11.05
CA THR A 245 1.29 -10.69 -12.10
C THR A 245 2.36 -10.04 -12.99
N PRO A 246 3.65 -10.35 -12.77
CA PRO A 246 4.70 -9.75 -13.56
C PRO A 246 4.74 -10.43 -14.93
N ASN A 247 5.09 -9.65 -15.96
CA ASN A 247 5.49 -10.23 -17.24
C ASN A 247 6.81 -9.61 -17.66
N LEU A 248 7.85 -10.22 -17.12
CA LEU A 248 9.24 -9.82 -17.28
C LEU A 248 9.81 -10.18 -18.67
N THR A 249 9.07 -10.96 -19.48
CA THR A 249 9.50 -11.34 -20.84
C THR A 249 9.33 -10.23 -21.87
N HIS A 250 8.53 -9.20 -21.57
CA HIS A 250 8.49 -7.97 -22.37
C HIS A 250 9.58 -6.99 -21.89
N GLN A 251 10.19 -6.24 -22.82
CA GLN A 251 11.17 -5.17 -22.58
C GLN A 251 10.79 -4.17 -21.48
N LYS A 252 9.51 -4.11 -21.08
CA LYS A 252 9.00 -3.22 -20.04
C LYS A 252 8.67 -3.91 -18.70
N GLY A 253 8.75 -5.24 -18.56
CA GLY A 253 8.69 -5.92 -17.25
C GLY A 253 7.32 -6.27 -16.65
N TRP A 254 6.20 -5.70 -17.12
CA TRP A 254 4.88 -5.89 -16.49
C TRP A 254 3.72 -5.71 -17.49
N ASN A 255 3.32 -6.79 -18.17
CA ASN A 255 2.29 -6.83 -19.22
C ASN A 255 1.37 -8.04 -18.99
N GLY A 256 0.12 -7.80 -18.60
CA GLY A 256 -0.87 -8.88 -18.47
C GLY A 256 -1.49 -8.98 -17.09
N ILE A 257 -2.08 -7.88 -16.61
CA ILE A 257 -3.02 -7.94 -15.46
C ILE A 257 -4.02 -9.06 -15.70
N GLY A 258 -4.25 -9.87 -14.68
CA GLY A 258 -5.12 -11.03 -14.78
C GLY A 258 -4.58 -12.16 -15.66
N SER A 259 -3.26 -12.21 -15.87
CA SER A 259 -2.58 -13.41 -16.35
C SER A 259 -2.47 -14.44 -15.23
N VAL A 260 -2.05 -15.65 -15.57
CA VAL A 260 -1.78 -16.69 -14.57
C VAL A 260 -0.57 -16.28 -13.73
N HIS A 261 -0.75 -16.14 -12.41
CA HIS A 261 0.33 -15.94 -11.46
C HIS A 261 1.03 -17.28 -11.21
N ARG A 262 2.13 -17.53 -11.92
CA ARG A 262 2.80 -18.85 -11.93
C ARG A 262 3.30 -19.26 -10.56
N GLN A 263 3.81 -18.31 -9.77
CA GLN A 263 4.30 -18.60 -8.42
C GLN A 263 3.13 -19.00 -7.51
N LYS A 264 2.05 -18.21 -7.47
CA LYS A 264 0.87 -18.55 -6.63
C LYS A 264 0.19 -19.84 -7.08
N LEU A 265 0.17 -20.13 -8.38
CA LEU A 265 -0.30 -21.42 -8.87
C LEU A 265 0.59 -22.56 -8.37
N SER A 266 1.92 -22.42 -8.44
CA SER A 266 2.87 -23.41 -7.93
C SER A 266 2.70 -23.62 -6.43
N ASP A 267 2.65 -22.53 -5.66
CA ASP A 267 2.47 -22.56 -4.20
C ASP A 267 1.17 -23.27 -3.82
N PHE A 268 0.07 -22.98 -4.54
CA PHE A 268 -1.21 -23.67 -4.35
C PHE A 268 -1.11 -25.17 -4.63
N LEU A 269 -0.52 -25.57 -5.77
CA LEU A 269 -0.42 -26.98 -6.15
C LEU A 269 0.44 -27.78 -5.17
N VAL A 270 1.53 -27.20 -4.66
CA VAL A 270 2.38 -27.80 -3.63
C VAL A 270 1.60 -27.95 -2.32
N ALA A 271 0.95 -26.88 -1.86
CA ALA A 271 0.14 -26.94 -0.63
C ALA A 271 -1.02 -27.94 -0.74
N GLN A 272 -1.65 -28.05 -1.90
CA GLN A 272 -2.72 -29.00 -2.15
C GLN A 272 -2.21 -30.44 -2.10
N ARG A 273 -1.06 -30.72 -2.73
CA ARG A 273 -0.41 -32.05 -2.67
C ARG A 273 -0.08 -32.43 -1.22
N ASP A 274 0.40 -31.48 -0.44
CA ASP A 274 0.88 -31.71 0.92
C ASP A 274 -0.25 -31.68 1.98
N GLY A 275 -1.51 -31.46 1.55
CA GLY A 275 -2.66 -31.39 2.46
C GLY A 275 -2.67 -30.16 3.36
N LEU A 276 -1.92 -29.11 2.99
CA LEU A 276 -1.75 -27.87 3.77
C LEU A 276 -2.74 -26.77 3.37
N CYS A 277 -3.59 -26.99 2.36
CA CYS A 277 -4.62 -26.03 1.98
C CYS A 277 -5.73 -25.95 3.06
N PRO A 278 -6.00 -24.76 3.63
CA PRO A 278 -7.20 -24.52 4.39
C PRO A 278 -8.47 -24.84 3.60
N ALA A 279 -9.55 -25.14 4.32
CA ALA A 279 -10.86 -25.23 3.69
C ALA A 279 -11.25 -23.86 3.09
N TRP A 280 -11.87 -23.86 1.90
CA TRP A 280 -12.33 -22.63 1.24
C TRP A 280 -13.24 -21.78 2.13
N ARG A 281 -14.07 -22.44 2.96
CA ARG A 281 -14.91 -21.76 3.95
C ARG A 281 -14.07 -20.91 4.91
N ASP A 282 -12.96 -21.44 5.41
CA ASP A 282 -12.12 -20.74 6.39
C ASP A 282 -11.43 -19.53 5.75
N VAL A 283 -10.93 -19.69 4.51
CA VAL A 283 -10.33 -18.59 3.74
C VAL A 283 -11.33 -17.47 3.46
N ILE A 284 -12.60 -17.81 3.17
CA ILE A 284 -13.65 -16.84 2.81
C ILE A 284 -14.22 -16.14 4.05
N GLN A 285 -14.44 -16.89 5.14
CA GLN A 285 -15.17 -16.40 6.32
C GLN A 285 -14.27 -15.80 7.40
N SER A 286 -12.97 -16.13 7.41
CA SER A 286 -12.06 -15.76 8.49
C SER A 286 -10.69 -15.34 7.96
N ASN A 287 -10.02 -14.47 8.73
CA ASN A 287 -8.63 -14.10 8.46
C ASN A 287 -7.63 -15.06 9.16
N GLY A 288 -8.10 -16.04 9.94
CA GLY A 288 -7.24 -16.92 10.74
C GLY A 288 -6.19 -17.68 9.92
N SER A 289 -6.55 -18.11 8.71
CA SER A 289 -5.62 -18.82 7.81
C SER A 289 -4.45 -17.96 7.34
N PHE A 290 -4.57 -16.62 7.37
CA PHE A 290 -3.51 -15.69 6.99
C PHE A 290 -2.55 -15.40 8.16
N SER A 291 -2.99 -15.59 9.39
CA SER A 291 -2.19 -15.38 10.60
C SER A 291 -1.41 -16.60 11.05
N ASN A 292 -1.76 -17.80 10.55
CA ASN A 292 -1.02 -19.03 10.84
C ASN A 292 0.09 -19.23 9.78
N SER A 293 1.34 -19.30 10.23
CA SER A 293 2.51 -19.45 9.34
C SER A 293 2.50 -20.74 8.50
N GLU A 294 1.85 -21.81 8.96
CA GLU A 294 1.73 -23.07 8.22
C GLU A 294 0.77 -22.94 7.04
N THR A 295 -0.30 -22.17 7.20
CA THR A 295 -1.37 -22.06 6.19
C THR A 295 -1.32 -20.78 5.38
N ALA A 296 -0.57 -19.76 5.82
CA ALA A 296 -0.59 -18.43 5.22
C ALA A 296 -0.26 -18.47 3.72
N LEU A 297 0.83 -19.14 3.33
CA LEU A 297 1.23 -19.24 1.91
C LEU A 297 0.11 -19.84 1.05
N ALA A 298 -0.55 -20.89 1.55
CA ALA A 298 -1.67 -21.54 0.87
C ALA A 298 -2.90 -20.62 0.81
N ALA A 299 -3.21 -19.90 1.89
CA ALA A 299 -4.32 -18.95 1.95
C ALA A 299 -4.16 -17.79 0.95
N TYR A 300 -2.96 -17.21 0.83
CA TYR A 300 -2.66 -16.22 -0.22
C TYR A 300 -2.85 -16.83 -1.62
N SER A 301 -2.33 -18.04 -1.84
CA SER A 301 -2.44 -18.70 -3.15
C SER A 301 -3.89 -19.02 -3.53
N GLN A 302 -4.70 -19.47 -2.57
CA GLN A 302 -6.15 -19.66 -2.71
C GLN A 302 -6.89 -18.33 -2.98
N SER A 303 -6.46 -17.24 -2.36
CA SER A 303 -7.03 -15.90 -2.55
C SER A 303 -6.85 -15.40 -3.98
N TRP A 304 -5.64 -15.55 -4.53
CA TRP A 304 -5.37 -15.26 -5.94
C TRP A 304 -6.21 -16.18 -6.85
N LEU A 305 -6.22 -17.49 -6.59
CA LEU A 305 -6.94 -18.46 -7.42
C LEU A 305 -8.45 -18.18 -7.48
N LEU A 306 -9.07 -17.88 -6.33
CA LEU A 306 -10.48 -17.54 -6.24
C LEU A 306 -10.80 -16.25 -7.00
N THR A 307 -9.97 -15.21 -6.83
CA THR A 307 -10.12 -13.95 -7.57
C THR A 307 -9.99 -14.15 -9.08
N TYR A 308 -8.98 -14.91 -9.51
CA TYR A 308 -8.77 -15.24 -10.91
C TYR A 308 -9.94 -16.04 -11.49
N TYR A 309 -10.43 -17.05 -10.76
CA TYR A 309 -11.57 -17.86 -11.16
C TYR A 309 -12.84 -17.00 -11.33
N LEU A 310 -13.15 -16.15 -10.37
CA LEU A 310 -14.32 -15.27 -10.41
C LEU A 310 -14.25 -14.25 -11.55
N TYR A 311 -13.06 -13.77 -11.88
CA TYR A 311 -12.89 -12.88 -13.03
C TYR A 311 -13.07 -13.60 -14.39
N LYS A 312 -12.70 -14.87 -14.49
CA LYS A 312 -12.74 -15.63 -15.75
C LYS A 312 -14.08 -16.28 -16.06
N ARG A 313 -15.00 -16.33 -15.10
CA ARG A 313 -16.31 -16.98 -15.19
C ARG A 313 -17.42 -15.96 -15.32
#